data_AF-A0A7C1V269-F1
#
_entry.id   AF-A0A7C1V269-F1
#
_cell.length_a   1.000
_cell.length_b   1.000
_cell.length_c   1.000
_cell.angle_alpha   90.00
_cell.angle_beta   90.00
_cell.angle_gamma   90.00
#
_symmetry.space_group_name_H-M   'P 1'
#
loop_
_entity.id
_entity.type
_entity.pdbx_description
1 polymer ?
#
loop_
_entity_poly.entity_id
_entity_poly.type
_entity_poly.pdbx_seq_one_letter_code
_entity_poly.pdbx_strand_id
1 'polypeptide(L)'
;AFLRPRTGEVFGRCTPNHNTQTLVRIFKEHVCTLPSDASLHYIMDNLNTHFHNDFCKTVADLSNVTYVQLKTGEERRQWLQSDNKRIVIHFVPFHGSWLNMIEIWFGILSKRFLKHQAFPSELFLAETILKSIDIWNDVFAHPFTWKYTGKGLHEKVISRFNTQLLIENKQMGIQFLTKQFLLMFNIAHIYPGKVQTREWKQLCDLLVEKRDYLNSIIDVCEKERLKIKALQAFDQLNAILI
;
A
#
# COMPACT_ATOMS: atom_id res chain seq x y z
N ALA A 1 -11.13 6.62 -1.20
CA ALA A 1 -11.21 7.62 -2.28
C ALA A 1 -10.60 7.02 -3.55
N PHE A 2 -11.02 7.47 -4.72
CA PHE A 2 -10.55 7.03 -6.03
C PHE A 2 -10.12 8.26 -6.83
N LEU A 3 -8.89 8.25 -7.33
CA LEU A 3 -8.35 9.31 -8.19
C LEU A 3 -8.43 8.83 -9.64
N ARG A 4 -8.90 9.68 -10.55
CA ARG A 4 -8.79 9.48 -12.00
C ARG A 4 -7.56 10.23 -12.51
N PRO A 5 -6.41 9.57 -12.80
CA PRO A 5 -5.17 10.28 -13.11
C PRO A 5 -5.27 11.19 -14.34
N ARG A 6 -6.08 10.83 -15.32
CA ARG A 6 -6.23 11.58 -16.58
C ARG A 6 -6.90 12.94 -16.40
N THR A 7 -7.78 13.09 -15.42
CA THR A 7 -8.49 14.36 -15.15
C THR A 7 -8.02 15.01 -13.86
N GLY A 8 -7.47 14.22 -12.93
CA GLY A 8 -7.17 14.64 -11.58
C GLY A 8 -8.37 14.61 -10.63
N GLU A 9 -9.56 14.27 -11.11
CA GLU A 9 -10.77 14.22 -10.30
C GLU A 9 -10.67 13.12 -9.24
N VAL A 10 -11.23 13.42 -8.06
CA VAL A 10 -11.27 12.51 -6.93
C VAL A 10 -12.71 12.24 -6.53
N PHE A 11 -13.06 10.97 -6.43
CA PHE A 11 -14.27 10.51 -5.77
C PHE A 11 -13.93 10.06 -4.35
N GLY A 12 -14.61 10.59 -3.33
CA GLY A 12 -14.34 10.23 -1.94
C GLY A 12 -15.58 10.21 -1.06
N ARG A 13 -15.45 9.48 0.05
CA ARG A 13 -16.41 9.42 1.16
C ARG A 13 -15.62 9.34 2.45
N CYS A 14 -16.13 9.99 3.49
CA CYS A 14 -15.66 9.81 4.86
C CYS A 14 -16.59 8.82 5.56
N THR A 15 -16.00 7.79 6.19
CA THR A 15 -16.73 6.70 6.84
C THR A 15 -16.10 6.37 8.18
N PRO A 16 -16.86 5.91 9.19
CA PRO A 16 -16.32 5.59 10.51
C PRO A 16 -15.31 4.43 10.51
N ASN A 17 -15.30 3.61 9.47
CA ASN A 17 -14.40 2.47 9.32
C ASN A 17 -14.03 2.24 7.85
N HIS A 18 -13.04 1.39 7.62
CA HIS A 18 -12.52 1.02 6.30
C HIS A 18 -12.66 -0.49 6.01
N ASN A 19 -13.69 -1.14 6.57
CA ASN A 19 -13.90 -2.57 6.40
C ASN A 19 -14.39 -2.94 4.98
N THR A 20 -14.48 -4.25 4.70
CA THR A 20 -14.90 -4.74 3.37
C THR A 20 -16.27 -4.23 2.95
N GLN A 21 -17.25 -4.15 3.85
CA GLN A 21 -18.60 -3.71 3.49
C GLN A 21 -18.62 -2.23 3.12
N THR A 22 -17.86 -1.42 3.85
CA THR A 22 -17.66 -0.02 3.51
C THR A 22 -17.01 0.12 2.14
N LEU A 23 -15.93 -0.63 1.86
CA LEU A 23 -15.29 -0.64 0.54
C LEU A 23 -16.29 -1.00 -0.57
N VAL A 24 -17.02 -2.11 -0.42
CA VAL A 24 -17.99 -2.60 -1.41
C VAL A 24 -19.03 -1.53 -1.72
N ARG A 25 -19.62 -0.92 -0.68
CA ARG A 25 -20.62 0.13 -0.84
C ARG A 25 -20.06 1.33 -1.59
N ILE A 26 -18.93 1.88 -1.15
CA ILE A 26 -18.34 3.08 -1.77
C ILE A 26 -17.84 2.78 -3.19
N PHE A 27 -17.33 1.57 -3.43
CA PHE A 27 -16.90 1.15 -4.76
C PHE A 27 -18.09 1.05 -5.73
N LYS A 28 -19.22 0.49 -5.30
CA LYS A 28 -20.47 0.49 -6.09
C LYS A 28 -20.95 1.91 -6.39
N GLU A 29 -21.02 2.77 -5.37
CA GLU A 29 -21.39 4.19 -5.55
C GLU A 29 -20.50 4.85 -6.61
N HIS A 30 -19.18 4.63 -6.56
CA HIS A 30 -18.23 5.18 -7.52
C HIS A 30 -18.40 4.61 -8.93
N VAL A 31 -18.48 3.28 -9.09
CA VAL A 31 -18.58 2.65 -10.42
C VAL A 31 -19.89 3.03 -11.11
N CYS A 32 -20.98 3.23 -10.37
CA CYS A 32 -22.24 3.70 -10.92
C CYS A 32 -22.19 5.13 -11.48
N THR A 33 -21.17 5.94 -11.14
CA THR A 33 -20.97 7.26 -11.78
C THR A 33 -20.16 7.18 -13.09
N LEU A 34 -19.71 5.98 -13.49
CA LEU A 34 -18.90 5.75 -14.67
C LEU A 34 -19.72 5.13 -15.81
N PRO A 35 -19.37 5.38 -17.09
CA PRO A 35 -20.10 4.81 -18.24
C PRO A 35 -20.16 3.29 -18.17
N SER A 36 -21.34 2.70 -18.40
CA SER A 36 -21.64 1.27 -18.21
C SER A 36 -20.87 0.31 -19.13
N ASP A 37 -20.32 0.82 -20.22
CA ASP A 37 -19.55 0.12 -21.24
C ASP A 37 -18.04 0.33 -21.12
N ALA A 38 -17.60 1.27 -20.27
CA ALA A 38 -16.18 1.57 -20.11
C ALA A 38 -15.43 0.41 -19.44
N SER A 39 -14.28 0.04 -20.02
CA SER A 39 -13.29 -0.80 -19.34
C SER A 39 -12.59 0.01 -18.23
N LEU A 40 -12.60 -0.52 -17.02
CA LEU A 40 -12.15 0.17 -15.81
C LEU A 40 -10.92 -0.53 -15.24
N HIS A 41 -9.82 0.22 -15.12
CA HIS A 41 -8.60 -0.25 -14.48
C HIS A 41 -8.36 0.53 -13.18
N TYR A 42 -8.29 -0.18 -12.06
CA TYR A 42 -7.99 0.39 -10.75
C TYR A 42 -6.60 -0.03 -10.29
N ILE A 43 -5.86 0.89 -9.68
CA ILE A 43 -4.60 0.58 -8.98
C ILE A 43 -4.88 0.63 -7.48
N MET A 44 -4.66 -0.47 -6.78
CA MET A 44 -4.97 -0.62 -5.36
C MET A 44 -3.75 -1.14 -4.58
N ASP A 45 -3.74 -0.89 -3.26
CA ASP A 45 -2.78 -1.53 -2.38
C ASP A 45 -3.20 -2.96 -1.99
N ASN A 46 -2.35 -3.61 -1.18
CA ASN A 46 -2.53 -5.00 -0.79
C ASN A 46 -3.33 -5.18 0.51
N LEU A 47 -4.23 -4.25 0.87
CA LEU A 47 -5.10 -4.43 2.01
C LEU A 47 -6.04 -5.64 1.81
N ASN A 48 -6.25 -6.44 2.85
CA ASN A 48 -7.08 -7.66 2.78
C ASN A 48 -8.50 -7.40 2.24
N THR A 49 -9.06 -6.21 2.49
CA THR A 49 -10.38 -5.81 2.00
C THR A 49 -10.42 -5.69 0.47
N HIS A 50 -9.31 -5.32 -0.18
CA HIS A 50 -9.20 -5.15 -1.64
C HIS A 50 -9.16 -6.46 -2.43
N PHE A 51 -9.03 -7.60 -1.76
CA PHE A 51 -9.13 -8.92 -2.38
C PHE A 51 -9.99 -9.88 -1.54
N HIS A 52 -10.95 -9.32 -0.79
CA HIS A 52 -11.93 -10.10 -0.05
C HIS A 52 -12.95 -10.75 -0.99
N ASN A 53 -13.57 -11.85 -0.58
CA ASN A 53 -14.60 -12.54 -1.37
C ASN A 53 -15.77 -11.62 -1.75
N ASP A 54 -16.33 -10.88 -0.81
CA ASP A 54 -17.41 -9.91 -1.07
C ASP A 54 -17.03 -8.83 -2.08
N PHE A 55 -15.77 -8.42 -2.09
CA PHE A 55 -15.27 -7.47 -3.09
C PHE A 55 -15.16 -8.14 -4.46
N CYS A 56 -14.68 -9.38 -4.54
CA CYS A 56 -14.65 -10.14 -5.79
C CYS A 56 -16.07 -10.35 -6.36
N LYS A 57 -17.03 -10.71 -5.51
CA LYS A 57 -18.44 -10.82 -5.88
C LYS A 57 -18.99 -9.49 -6.42
N THR A 58 -18.68 -8.38 -5.74
CA THR A 58 -19.08 -7.04 -6.19
C THR A 58 -18.50 -6.69 -7.56
N VAL A 59 -17.22 -7.00 -7.80
CA VAL A 59 -16.57 -6.80 -9.10
C VAL A 59 -17.24 -7.66 -10.18
N ALA A 60 -17.63 -8.89 -9.85
CA ALA A 60 -18.32 -9.80 -10.76
C ALA A 60 -19.71 -9.26 -11.15
N ASP A 61 -20.50 -8.84 -10.15
CA ASP A 61 -21.82 -8.25 -10.33
C ASP A 61 -21.74 -7.00 -11.23
N LEU A 62 -20.80 -6.09 -10.94
CA LEU A 62 -20.60 -4.85 -11.72
C LEU A 62 -20.02 -5.09 -13.13
N SER A 63 -19.40 -6.25 -13.35
CA SER A 63 -18.86 -6.66 -14.65
C SER A 63 -19.79 -7.60 -15.43
N ASN A 64 -20.95 -7.97 -14.86
CA ASN A 64 -21.89 -8.95 -15.40
C ASN A 64 -21.24 -10.30 -15.75
N VAL A 65 -20.39 -10.82 -14.85
CA VAL A 65 -19.75 -12.13 -15.00
C VAL A 65 -20.06 -13.04 -13.81
N THR A 66 -20.03 -14.35 -14.03
CA THR A 66 -20.20 -15.32 -12.93
C THR A 66 -18.94 -15.40 -12.08
N TYR A 67 -19.10 -15.39 -10.76
CA TYR A 67 -18.00 -15.58 -9.81
C TYR A 67 -18.25 -16.81 -8.93
N VAL A 68 -17.27 -17.72 -8.94
CA VAL A 68 -17.19 -18.85 -8.02
C VAL A 68 -16.25 -18.46 -6.88
N GLN A 69 -16.67 -18.69 -5.65
CA GLN A 69 -15.90 -18.30 -4.48
C GLN A 69 -14.52 -18.99 -4.44
N LEU A 70 -13.47 -18.17 -4.40
CA LEU A 70 -12.08 -18.63 -4.34
C LEU A 70 -11.62 -18.81 -2.90
N LYS A 71 -10.74 -19.79 -2.68
CA LYS A 71 -10.30 -20.22 -1.34
C LYS A 71 -9.22 -19.31 -0.80
N THR A 72 -8.20 -19.03 -1.61
CA THR A 72 -7.00 -18.31 -1.17
C THR A 72 -7.03 -16.84 -1.57
N GLY A 73 -6.28 -16.01 -0.84
CA GLY A 73 -6.11 -14.60 -1.22
C GLY A 73 -5.31 -14.42 -2.52
N GLU A 74 -4.47 -15.39 -2.87
CA GLU A 74 -3.70 -15.38 -4.12
C GLU A 74 -4.59 -15.61 -5.33
N GLU A 75 -5.44 -16.64 -5.29
CA GLU A 75 -6.46 -16.90 -6.32
C GLU A 75 -7.36 -15.68 -6.52
N ARG A 76 -7.81 -15.05 -5.42
CA ARG A 76 -8.65 -13.84 -5.50
C ARG A 76 -7.95 -12.68 -6.18
N ARG A 77 -6.66 -12.46 -5.89
CA ARG A 77 -5.87 -11.40 -6.56
C ARG A 77 -5.71 -11.70 -8.05
N GLN A 78 -5.34 -12.92 -8.41
CA GLN A 78 -5.20 -13.34 -9.81
C GLN A 78 -6.51 -13.15 -10.58
N TRP A 79 -7.64 -13.55 -10.00
CA TRP A 79 -8.95 -13.34 -10.59
C TRP A 79 -9.30 -11.86 -10.72
N LEU A 80 -8.99 -11.02 -9.73
CA LEU A 80 -9.21 -9.56 -9.83
C LEU A 80 -8.33 -8.91 -10.90
N GLN A 81 -7.12 -9.42 -11.12
CA GLN A 81 -6.15 -8.93 -12.12
C GLN A 81 -6.45 -9.38 -13.56
N SER A 82 -7.31 -10.38 -13.78
CA SER A 82 -7.65 -10.84 -15.13
C SER A 82 -8.37 -9.78 -15.96
N ASP A 83 -8.17 -9.79 -17.27
CA ASP A 83 -8.74 -8.86 -18.24
C ASP A 83 -10.08 -9.32 -18.85
N ASN A 84 -10.55 -10.51 -18.49
CA ASN A 84 -11.80 -11.12 -18.97
C ASN A 84 -13.09 -10.51 -18.40
N LYS A 85 -13.03 -9.30 -17.84
CA LYS A 85 -14.16 -8.62 -17.18
C LYS A 85 -13.97 -7.11 -17.24
N ARG A 86 -15.07 -6.37 -17.10
CA ARG A 86 -15.10 -4.91 -17.20
C ARG A 86 -14.14 -4.21 -16.23
N ILE A 87 -14.01 -4.73 -15.00
CA ILE A 87 -13.23 -4.10 -13.93
C ILE A 87 -11.98 -4.95 -13.67
N VAL A 88 -10.81 -4.37 -13.94
CA VAL A 88 -9.50 -4.98 -13.69
C VAL A 88 -8.81 -4.27 -12.54
N ILE A 89 -8.38 -5.01 -11.52
CA ILE A 89 -7.65 -4.47 -10.38
C ILE A 89 -6.18 -4.81 -10.53
N HIS A 90 -5.33 -3.78 -10.55
CA HIS A 90 -3.88 -3.90 -10.49
C HIS A 90 -3.41 -3.62 -9.07
N PHE A 91 -2.69 -4.56 -8.46
CA PHE A 91 -2.11 -4.36 -7.14
C PHE A 91 -0.73 -3.73 -7.27
N VAL A 92 -0.45 -2.69 -6.47
CA VAL A 92 0.93 -2.22 -6.29
C VAL A 92 1.80 -3.32 -5.68
N PRO A 93 3.13 -3.28 -5.83
CA PRO A 93 4.01 -4.17 -5.09
C PRO A 93 3.73 -4.16 -3.58
N PHE A 94 3.99 -5.28 -2.90
CA PHE A 94 3.90 -5.32 -1.44
C PHE A 94 4.80 -4.22 -0.84
N HIS A 95 4.28 -3.50 0.17
CA HIS A 95 4.93 -2.33 0.77
C HIS A 95 5.12 -1.12 -0.18
N GLY A 96 4.53 -1.18 -1.37
CA GLY A 96 4.55 -0.12 -2.38
C GLY A 96 3.29 0.76 -2.38
N SER A 97 2.54 0.87 -1.28
CA SER A 97 1.30 1.66 -1.25
C SER A 97 1.52 3.13 -1.64
N TRP A 98 2.70 3.68 -1.34
CA TRP A 98 3.13 5.02 -1.73
C TRP A 98 3.26 5.23 -3.25
N LEU A 99 3.26 4.15 -4.05
CA LEU A 99 3.15 4.23 -5.52
C LEU A 99 1.70 4.51 -5.96
N ASN A 100 0.70 4.33 -5.10
CA ASN A 100 -0.67 4.66 -5.48
C ASN A 100 -0.79 6.18 -5.64
N MET A 101 -1.20 6.64 -6.82
CA MET A 101 -1.28 8.08 -7.14
C MET A 101 -2.22 8.84 -6.21
N ILE A 102 -3.22 8.18 -5.64
CA ILE A 102 -4.11 8.79 -4.65
C ILE A 102 -3.33 9.34 -3.44
N GLU A 103 -2.20 8.74 -3.08
CA GLU A 103 -1.34 9.21 -1.98
C GLU A 103 -0.75 10.60 -2.28
N ILE A 104 -0.51 10.93 -3.55
CA ILE A 104 -0.08 12.28 -3.96
C ILE A 104 -1.21 13.27 -3.64
N TRP A 105 -2.45 12.92 -3.98
CA TRP A 105 -3.60 13.75 -3.68
C TRP A 105 -3.85 13.88 -2.16
N PHE A 106 -3.70 12.80 -1.38
CA PHE A 106 -3.77 12.90 0.08
C PHE A 106 -2.70 13.82 0.66
N GLY A 107 -1.49 13.84 0.07
CA GLY A 107 -0.45 14.82 0.41
C GLY A 107 -0.85 16.26 0.11
N ILE A 108 -1.56 16.51 -1.00
CA ILE A 108 -2.12 17.83 -1.35
C ILE A 108 -3.24 18.20 -0.36
N LEU A 109 -4.17 17.27 -0.11
CA LEU A 109 -5.28 17.44 0.83
C LEU A 109 -4.75 17.89 2.19
N SER A 110 -3.78 17.14 2.73
CA SER A 110 -3.16 17.42 4.02
C SER A 110 -2.50 18.80 4.04
N LYS A 111 -1.63 19.11 3.06
CA LYS A 111 -0.88 20.38 3.05
C LYS A 111 -1.75 21.60 2.84
N ARG A 112 -2.77 21.50 1.98
CA ARG A 112 -3.54 22.65 1.50
C ARG A 112 -4.78 22.91 2.33
N PHE A 113 -5.48 21.87 2.75
CA PHE A 113 -6.78 22.01 3.39
C PHE A 113 -6.74 21.67 4.89
N LEU A 114 -5.83 20.81 5.35
CA LEU A 114 -5.87 20.31 6.73
C LEU A 114 -4.77 20.87 7.66
N LYS A 115 -3.55 21.12 7.16
CA LYS A 115 -2.34 21.37 7.99
C LYS A 115 -2.46 22.52 9.00
N HIS A 116 -3.25 23.54 8.69
CA HIS A 116 -3.36 24.76 9.50
C HIS A 116 -4.72 24.89 10.19
N GLN A 117 -5.50 23.81 10.25
CA GLN A 117 -6.84 23.82 10.84
C GLN A 117 -6.89 22.98 12.12
N ALA A 118 -7.63 23.48 13.11
CA ALA A 118 -8.07 22.71 14.26
C ALA A 118 -9.52 22.29 14.03
N PHE A 119 -9.82 21.00 14.23
CA PHE A 119 -11.16 20.45 14.00
C PHE A 119 -11.85 20.20 15.35
N PRO A 120 -13.01 20.83 15.64
CA PRO A 120 -13.71 20.65 16.90
C PRO A 120 -14.43 19.29 17.01
N SER A 121 -14.59 18.56 15.90
CA SER A 121 -15.20 17.23 15.88
C SER A 121 -14.80 16.42 14.64
N GLU A 122 -14.97 15.10 14.72
CA GLU A 122 -14.79 14.20 13.57
C GLU A 122 -15.75 14.52 12.41
N LEU A 123 -16.97 14.94 12.73
CA LEU A 123 -17.96 15.35 11.73
C LEU A 123 -17.48 16.58 10.96
N PHE A 124 -16.94 17.58 11.65
CA PHE A 124 -16.43 18.80 11.01
C PHE A 124 -15.19 18.50 10.14
N LEU A 125 -14.35 17.55 10.55
CA LEU A 125 -13.25 17.04 9.73
C LEU A 125 -13.75 16.28 8.48
N ALA A 126 -14.83 15.51 8.60
CA ALA A 126 -15.42 14.82 7.46
C ALA A 126 -16.01 15.82 6.44
N GLU A 127 -16.77 16.80 6.90
CA GLU A 127 -17.35 17.85 6.05
C GLU A 127 -16.27 18.70 5.36
N THR A 128 -15.35 19.26 6.15
CA THR A 128 -13.90 19.25 5.89
C THR A 128 -13.40 18.73 4.55
N ILE A 129 -13.12 17.43 4.58
CA ILE A 129 -12.56 16.64 3.50
C ILE A 129 -13.50 16.59 2.30
N LEU A 130 -14.81 16.44 2.51
CA LEU A 130 -15.79 16.39 1.41
C LEU A 130 -15.84 17.72 0.64
N LYS A 131 -15.94 18.86 1.33
CA LYS A 131 -15.85 20.19 0.71
C LYS A 131 -14.52 20.40 -0.02
N SER A 132 -13.43 19.87 0.54
CA SER A 132 -12.11 19.93 -0.09
C SER A 132 -12.04 19.11 -1.39
N ILE A 133 -12.77 17.98 -1.46
CA ILE A 133 -12.91 17.19 -2.70
C ILE A 133 -13.68 17.98 -3.75
N ASP A 134 -14.80 18.62 -3.38
CA ASP A 134 -15.60 19.42 -4.31
C ASP A 134 -14.78 20.59 -4.87
N ILE A 135 -14.14 21.37 -3.99
CA ILE A 135 -13.24 22.48 -4.39
C ILE A 135 -12.09 21.97 -5.26
N TRP A 136 -11.51 20.81 -4.92
CA TRP A 136 -10.45 20.21 -5.73
C TRP A 136 -10.95 19.88 -7.14
N ASN A 137 -12.08 19.19 -7.25
CA ASN A 137 -12.63 18.77 -8.53
C ASN A 137 -13.03 19.97 -9.41
N ASP A 138 -13.61 21.01 -8.82
CA ASP A 138 -14.11 22.17 -9.56
C ASP A 138 -12.99 23.14 -10.00
N VAL A 139 -11.97 23.34 -9.15
CA VAL A 139 -11.00 24.44 -9.32
C VAL A 139 -9.60 23.94 -9.65
N PHE A 140 -9.19 22.79 -9.10
CA PHE A 140 -7.79 22.38 -9.09
C PHE A 140 -7.51 21.08 -9.84
N ALA A 141 -8.51 20.30 -10.21
CA ALA A 141 -8.29 19.02 -10.88
C ALA A 141 -7.55 19.24 -12.21
N HIS A 142 -6.45 18.50 -12.35
CA HIS A 142 -5.65 18.48 -13.56
C HIS A 142 -5.01 17.11 -13.74
N PRO A 143 -4.67 16.72 -14.98
CA PRO A 143 -4.03 15.45 -15.25
C PRO A 143 -2.75 15.25 -14.42
N PHE A 144 -2.65 14.13 -13.72
CA PHE A 144 -1.43 13.74 -13.03
C PHE A 144 -0.51 13.01 -14.00
N THR A 145 0.69 13.55 -14.21
CA THR A 145 1.70 12.89 -15.04
C THR A 145 2.50 11.89 -14.21
N TRP A 146 2.44 10.62 -14.58
CA TRP A 146 3.26 9.58 -13.98
C TRP A 146 4.71 9.67 -14.47
N LYS A 147 5.58 10.34 -13.70
CA LYS A 147 7.02 10.47 -14.01
C LYS A 147 7.88 9.38 -13.37
N TYR A 148 7.30 8.57 -12.48
CA TYR A 148 8.07 7.61 -11.69
C TYR A 148 8.42 6.36 -12.50
N THR A 149 9.71 6.15 -12.76
CA THR A 149 10.20 5.03 -13.59
C THR A 149 10.74 3.85 -12.78
N GLY A 150 10.63 3.89 -11.44
CA GLY A 150 11.25 2.86 -10.58
C GLY A 150 12.78 2.99 -10.43
N LYS A 151 13.44 3.89 -11.17
CA LYS A 151 14.90 4.07 -11.09
C LYS A 151 15.30 4.50 -9.67
N GLY A 152 16.26 3.77 -9.09
CA GLY A 152 16.75 3.97 -7.72
C GLY A 152 15.78 3.50 -6.63
N LEU A 153 14.71 2.76 -6.97
CA LEU A 153 13.77 2.24 -5.97
C LEU A 153 14.46 1.34 -4.96
N HIS A 154 15.09 0.27 -5.43
CA HIS A 154 15.72 -0.76 -4.61
C HIS A 154 16.69 -0.14 -3.59
N GLU A 155 17.53 0.77 -4.06
CA GLU A 155 18.45 1.56 -3.23
C GLU A 155 17.72 2.41 -2.19
N LYS A 156 16.68 3.15 -2.57
CA LYS A 156 15.86 3.93 -1.61
C LYS A 156 15.20 3.06 -0.55
N VAL A 157 14.78 1.84 -0.87
CA VAL A 157 14.15 0.93 0.10
C VAL A 157 15.18 0.52 1.15
N ILE A 158 16.38 0.10 0.73
CA ILE A 158 17.46 -0.29 1.64
C ILE A 158 17.90 0.90 2.50
N SER A 159 18.13 2.06 1.89
CA SER A 159 18.54 3.29 2.59
C SER A 159 17.52 3.72 3.66
N ARG A 160 16.22 3.55 3.39
CA ARG A 160 15.16 3.79 4.38
C ARG A 160 15.22 2.79 5.53
N PHE A 161 15.43 1.51 5.25
CA PHE A 161 15.55 0.51 6.31
C PHE A 161 16.81 0.76 7.16
N ASN A 162 17.95 1.08 6.53
CA ASN A 162 19.17 1.52 7.19
C ASN A 162 18.90 2.70 8.15
N THR A 163 18.16 3.71 7.67
CA THR A 163 17.79 4.87 8.50
C THR A 163 16.91 4.46 9.69
N GLN A 164 15.94 3.55 9.48
CA GLN A 164 15.07 3.06 10.56
C GLN A 164 15.82 2.26 11.62
N LEU A 165 16.80 1.45 11.22
CA LEU A 165 17.70 0.74 12.13
C LEU A 165 18.60 1.70 12.90
N LEU A 166 19.16 2.70 12.22
CA LEU A 166 20.04 3.69 12.82
C LEU A 166 19.34 4.49 13.94
N ILE A 167 18.08 4.87 13.74
CA ILE A 167 17.29 5.63 14.73
C ILE A 167 16.54 4.74 15.73
N GLU A 168 16.69 3.41 15.63
CA GLU A 168 15.98 2.43 16.47
C GLU A 168 14.49 2.73 16.59
N ASN A 169 13.83 2.82 15.43
CA ASN A 169 12.44 3.28 15.35
C ASN A 169 11.51 2.49 16.29
N LYS A 170 10.99 3.14 17.34
CA LYS A 170 10.13 2.52 18.36
C LYS A 170 8.82 1.94 17.81
N GLN A 171 8.39 2.34 16.62
CA GLN A 171 7.21 1.79 15.95
C GLN A 171 7.50 0.47 15.21
N MET A 172 8.75 0.00 15.19
CA MET A 172 9.15 -1.23 14.54
C MET A 172 8.71 -2.45 15.35
N GLY A 173 7.55 -3.02 15.02
CA GLY A 173 7.09 -4.29 15.57
C GLY A 173 7.63 -5.50 14.81
N ILE A 174 7.62 -6.68 15.45
CA ILE A 174 8.14 -7.93 14.89
C ILE A 174 7.61 -8.24 13.48
N GLN A 175 6.32 -8.05 13.22
CA GLN A 175 5.73 -8.32 11.90
C GLN A 175 6.28 -7.39 10.82
N PHE A 176 6.50 -6.12 11.16
CA PHE A 176 7.10 -5.15 10.24
C PHE A 176 8.55 -5.54 9.98
N LEU A 177 9.30 -5.87 11.03
CA LEU A 177 10.69 -6.31 10.93
C LEU A 177 10.84 -7.55 10.04
N THR A 178 10.02 -8.59 10.25
CA THR A 178 9.99 -9.79 9.39
C THR A 178 9.77 -9.43 7.92
N LYS A 179 8.86 -8.51 7.64
CA LYS A 179 8.58 -8.04 6.27
C LYS A 179 9.76 -7.29 5.68
N GLN A 180 10.48 -6.48 6.47
CA GLN A 180 11.70 -5.81 6.01
C GLN A 180 12.79 -6.82 5.67
N PHE A 181 13.05 -7.83 6.51
CA PHE A 181 14.05 -8.87 6.21
C PHE A 181 13.73 -9.61 4.91
N LEU A 182 12.49 -10.06 4.73
CA LEU A 182 12.05 -10.71 3.48
C LEU A 182 12.18 -9.78 2.27
N LEU A 183 11.88 -8.48 2.45
CA LEU A 183 12.03 -7.50 1.38
C LEU A 183 13.50 -7.30 0.99
N MET A 184 14.39 -7.17 1.98
CA MET A 184 15.84 -7.04 1.73
C MET A 184 16.39 -8.29 1.04
N PHE A 185 15.97 -9.48 1.50
CA PHE A 185 16.33 -10.76 0.90
C PHE A 185 15.91 -10.80 -0.57
N ASN A 186 14.65 -10.45 -0.87
CA ASN A 186 14.15 -10.43 -2.25
C ASN A 186 14.90 -9.43 -3.13
N ILE A 187 15.26 -8.25 -2.60
CA ILE A 187 16.02 -7.26 -3.37
C ILE A 187 17.44 -7.79 -3.66
N ALA A 188 18.11 -8.36 -2.67
CA ALA A 188 19.45 -8.93 -2.84
C ALA A 188 19.45 -10.10 -3.83
N HIS A 189 18.45 -10.98 -3.73
CA HIS A 189 18.33 -12.18 -4.55
C HIS A 189 17.92 -11.88 -6.00
N ILE A 190 16.90 -11.05 -6.21
CA ILE A 190 16.27 -10.85 -7.52
C ILE A 190 16.90 -9.65 -8.25
N TYR A 191 17.39 -8.64 -7.52
CA TYR A 191 17.84 -7.37 -8.09
C TYR A 191 19.26 -6.95 -7.65
N PRO A 192 20.27 -7.84 -7.62
CA PRO A 192 21.59 -7.54 -7.07
C PRO A 192 22.27 -6.35 -7.75
N GLY A 193 22.10 -6.20 -9.07
CA GLY A 193 22.68 -5.09 -9.84
C GLY A 193 21.91 -3.76 -9.80
N LYS A 194 20.82 -3.66 -9.02
CA LYS A 194 19.99 -2.44 -8.95
C LYS A 194 20.30 -1.54 -7.75
N VAL A 195 21.25 -1.94 -6.91
CA VAL A 195 21.60 -1.26 -5.66
C VAL A 195 23.11 -1.09 -5.61
N GLN A 196 23.58 0.08 -5.14
CA GLN A 196 24.99 0.32 -4.90
C GLN A 196 25.52 -0.54 -3.75
N THR A 197 26.73 -1.08 -3.89
CA THR A 197 27.39 -1.91 -2.86
C THR A 197 27.49 -1.23 -1.49
N ARG A 198 27.59 0.11 -1.47
CA ARG A 198 27.63 0.90 -0.23
C ARG A 198 26.41 0.70 0.66
N GLU A 199 25.21 0.65 0.07
CA GLU A 199 23.96 0.54 0.84
C GLU A 199 23.81 -0.85 1.44
N TRP A 200 24.25 -1.90 0.72
CA TRP A 200 24.34 -3.25 1.26
C TRP A 200 25.35 -3.36 2.39
N LYS A 201 26.54 -2.79 2.22
CA LYS A 201 27.55 -2.76 3.27
C LYS A 201 27.02 -2.09 4.54
N GLN A 202 26.39 -0.93 4.40
CA GLN A 202 25.78 -0.22 5.52
C GLN A 202 24.69 -1.07 6.21
N LEU A 203 23.88 -1.79 5.44
CA LEU A 203 22.90 -2.71 6.01
C LEU A 203 23.59 -3.81 6.83
N CYS A 204 24.62 -4.46 6.28
CA CYS A 204 25.38 -5.50 7.01
C CYS A 204 25.95 -4.96 8.33
N ASP A 205 26.59 -3.80 8.29
CA ASP A 205 27.16 -3.15 9.47
C ASP A 205 26.07 -2.87 10.53
N LEU A 206 24.92 -2.34 10.10
CA LEU A 206 23.79 -2.04 11.00
C LEU A 206 23.13 -3.29 11.58
N LEU A 207 23.01 -4.39 10.82
CA LEU A 207 22.45 -5.64 11.33
C LEU A 207 23.32 -6.26 12.45
N VAL A 208 24.63 -6.00 12.42
CA VAL A 208 25.56 -6.38 13.49
C VAL A 208 25.50 -5.39 14.65
N GLU A 209 25.62 -4.09 14.37
CA GLU A 209 25.64 -3.02 15.39
C GLU A 209 24.33 -2.98 16.19
N LYS A 210 23.18 -3.16 15.53
CA LYS A 210 21.85 -3.08 16.14
C LYS A 210 21.28 -4.43 16.56
N ARG A 211 22.13 -5.45 16.74
CA ARG A 211 21.70 -6.80 17.13
C ARG A 211 20.85 -6.81 18.40
N ASP A 212 21.24 -6.07 19.44
CA ASP A 212 20.49 -6.02 20.70
C ASP A 212 19.11 -5.39 20.53
N TYR A 213 19.01 -4.32 19.73
CA TYR A 213 17.74 -3.72 19.38
C TYR A 213 16.84 -4.69 18.60
N LEU A 214 17.39 -5.40 17.60
CA LEU A 214 16.65 -6.40 16.82
C LEU A 214 16.14 -7.56 17.72
N ASN A 215 17.00 -8.07 18.60
CA ASN A 215 16.62 -9.10 19.56
C ASN A 215 15.54 -8.61 20.51
N SER A 216 15.64 -7.35 21.00
CA SER A 216 14.60 -6.77 21.86
C SER A 216 13.22 -6.74 21.19
N ILE A 217 13.14 -6.57 19.87
CA ILE A 217 11.88 -6.62 19.12
C ILE A 217 11.35 -8.06 19.03
N ILE A 218 12.24 -9.02 18.78
CA ILE A 218 11.88 -10.42 18.57
C ILE A 218 11.46 -11.05 19.91
N ASP A 219 12.25 -10.86 20.96
CA ASP A 219 12.09 -11.51 22.26
C ASP A 219 10.84 -11.07 23.00
N VAL A 220 10.45 -9.80 22.87
CA VAL A 220 9.23 -9.21 23.43
C VAL A 220 7.95 -9.85 22.84
N CYS A 221 8.03 -10.52 21.69
CA CYS A 221 6.86 -11.16 21.10
C CYS A 221 6.48 -12.47 21.81
N GLU A 222 5.32 -12.52 22.46
CA GLU A 222 4.82 -13.76 23.08
C GLU A 222 4.42 -14.86 22.07
N LYS A 223 4.18 -14.50 20.81
CA LYS A 223 3.70 -15.42 19.78
C LYS A 223 4.86 -16.13 19.09
N GLU A 224 5.12 -17.36 19.52
CA GLU A 224 6.23 -18.20 19.01
C GLU A 224 6.27 -18.31 17.47
N ARG A 225 5.10 -18.45 16.83
CA ARG A 225 5.00 -18.50 15.37
C ARG A 225 5.57 -17.25 14.68
N LEU A 226 5.44 -16.07 15.30
CA LEU A 226 5.97 -14.82 14.73
C LEU A 226 7.49 -14.72 14.96
N LYS A 227 7.98 -15.18 16.12
CA LYS A 227 9.42 -15.29 16.41
C LYS A 227 10.15 -16.15 15.39
N ILE A 228 9.67 -17.38 15.21
CA ILE A 228 10.25 -18.33 14.25
C ILE A 228 10.30 -17.72 12.84
N LYS A 229 9.21 -17.08 12.39
CA LYS A 229 9.18 -16.42 11.08
C LYS A 229 10.17 -15.26 10.96
N ALA A 230 10.33 -14.47 12.01
CA ALA A 230 11.27 -13.35 12.02
C ALA A 230 12.72 -13.84 11.95
N LEU A 231 13.07 -14.87 12.75
CA LEU A 231 14.39 -15.49 12.75
C LEU A 231 14.70 -16.14 11.40
N GLN A 232 13.76 -16.93 10.85
CA GLN A 232 13.93 -17.52 9.51
C GLN A 232 14.15 -16.47 8.42
N ALA A 233 13.41 -15.36 8.45
CA ALA A 233 13.60 -14.27 7.50
C ALA A 233 14.96 -13.57 7.66
N PHE A 234 15.42 -13.42 8.91
CA PHE A 234 16.73 -12.85 9.21
C PHE A 234 17.87 -13.76 8.74
N ASP A 235 17.76 -15.07 9.00
CA ASP A 235 18.75 -16.07 8.57
C ASP A 235 18.85 -16.15 7.05
N GLN A 236 17.71 -16.11 6.34
CA GLN A 236 17.67 -16.04 4.88
C GLN A 236 18.39 -14.81 4.34
N LEU A 237 18.17 -13.64 4.96
CA LEU A 237 18.85 -12.41 4.56
C LEU A 237 20.36 -12.51 4.79
N ASN A 238 20.79 -12.96 5.97
CA ASN A 238 22.20 -13.10 6.30
C ASN A 238 22.93 -14.06 5.36
N ALA A 239 22.28 -15.16 4.96
CA ALA A 239 22.87 -16.14 4.06
C ALA A 239 23.14 -15.61 2.63
N ILE A 240 22.52 -14.50 2.24
CA ILE A 240 22.80 -13.83 0.94
C ILE A 240 23.78 -12.67 1.09
N LEU A 241 23.83 -12.03 2.26
CA LEU A 241 24.67 -10.86 2.49
C LEU A 241 26.12 -11.19 2.90
N ILE A 242 26.37 -12.42 3.38
CA ILE A 242 27.66 -12.95 3.79
C ILE A 242 28.16 -13.92 2.72
#